data_AF-A0AAV4G770-F1
#
_entry.id   AF-A0AAV4G770-F1
#
_cell.length_a   1.000
_cell.length_b   1.000
_cell.length_c   1.000
_cell.angle_alpha   90.00
_cell.angle_beta   90.00
_cell.angle_gamma   90.00
#
_symmetry.space_group_name_H-M   'P 1'
#
loop_
_entity.id
_entity.type
_entity.pdbx_description
1 polymer ?
#
loop_
_entity_poly.entity_id
_entity_poly.type
_entity_poly.pdbx_seq_one_letter_code
_entity_poly.pdbx_strand_id
1 'polypeptide(L)'
;MIADHCSFECMKANPMTNHEDVYSIDSSVSPLLRKGTVGDWKNYFTVQQNEDFDRKYKEEMEELLPPIPFKFSLDNNCISN
;
A
#
# COMPACT_ATOMS: atom_id res chain seq x y z
N MET A 1 24.21 -4.87 -0.76
CA MET A 1 23.49 -5.77 0.18
C MET A 1 22.20 -6.24 -0.47
N ILE A 2 21.62 -7.38 -0.05
CA ILE A 2 20.32 -7.85 -0.61
C ILE A 2 19.22 -6.80 -0.39
N ALA A 3 19.19 -6.15 0.77
CA ALA A 3 18.22 -5.09 1.06
C ALA A 3 18.29 -3.92 0.07
N ASP A 4 19.48 -3.57 -0.45
CA ASP A 4 19.60 -2.51 -1.47
C ASP A 4 18.94 -2.95 -2.78
N HIS A 5 19.15 -4.20 -3.20
CA HIS A 5 18.54 -4.74 -4.43
C HIS A 5 17.03 -4.88 -4.28
N CYS A 6 16.55 -5.17 -3.07
CA CYS A 6 15.13 -5.24 -2.74
C CYS A 6 14.53 -3.87 -2.37
N SER A 7 15.29 -2.78 -2.49
CA SER A 7 14.72 -1.44 -2.31
C SER A 7 13.74 -1.14 -3.44
N PHE A 8 12.70 -0.36 -3.12
CA PHE A 8 11.65 -0.04 -4.09
C PHE A 8 12.22 0.63 -5.36
N GLU A 9 13.15 1.58 -5.19
CA GLU A 9 13.79 2.28 -6.31
C GLU A 9 14.59 1.32 -7.20
N CYS A 10 15.36 0.40 -6.61
CA CYS A 10 16.11 -0.59 -7.39
C CYS A 10 15.18 -1.55 -8.15
N MET A 11 14.08 -2.00 -7.53
CA MET A 11 13.10 -2.85 -8.20
C MET A 11 12.32 -2.11 -9.29
N LYS A 12 12.03 -0.83 -9.08
CA LYS A 12 11.32 0.02 -10.05
C LYS A 12 12.16 0.32 -11.29
N ALA A 13 13.47 0.48 -11.14
CA ALA A 13 14.38 0.71 -12.25
C ALA A 13 14.79 -0.57 -13.00
N ASN A 14 14.60 -1.74 -12.40
CA ASN A 14 15.02 -3.01 -12.99
C ASN A 14 13.99 -3.55 -14.00
N PRO A 15 14.34 -3.69 -15.29
CA PRO A 15 13.44 -4.17 -16.33
C PRO A 15 12.85 -5.56 -16.06
N MET A 16 13.57 -6.39 -15.30
CA MET A 16 13.12 -7.75 -14.96
C MET A 16 12.04 -7.76 -13.87
N THR A 17 11.78 -6.63 -13.20
CA THR A 17 10.84 -6.54 -12.07
C THR A 17 9.82 -5.41 -12.20
N ASN A 18 10.06 -4.42 -13.06
CA ASN A 18 9.15 -3.29 -13.26
C ASN A 18 8.01 -3.58 -14.26
N HIS A 19 8.14 -4.65 -15.05
CA HIS A 19 7.12 -5.17 -15.97
C HIS A 19 6.62 -4.14 -17.00
N GLU A 20 7.49 -3.22 -17.45
CA GLU A 20 7.15 -2.28 -18.52
C GLU A 20 6.97 -2.95 -19.89
N ASP A 21 7.49 -4.17 -20.05
CA ASP A 21 7.37 -5.00 -21.25
C ASP A 21 6.05 -5.80 -21.32
N VAL A 22 5.22 -5.76 -20.26
CA VAL A 22 3.96 -6.49 -20.18
C VAL A 22 2.83 -5.70 -20.84
N TYR A 23 2.36 -6.18 -21.98
CA TYR A 23 1.33 -5.54 -22.81
C TYR A 23 -0.05 -5.38 -22.14
N SER A 24 -0.33 -6.12 -21.07
CA SER A 24 -1.59 -5.97 -20.31
C SER A 24 -1.54 -4.86 -19.27
N ILE A 25 -0.38 -4.22 -19.05
CA ILE A 25 -0.19 -3.14 -18.09
C ILE A 25 0.12 -1.87 -18.88
N ASP A 26 -0.83 -0.92 -18.87
CA ASP A 26 -0.60 0.41 -19.42
C ASP A 26 0.14 1.29 -18.40
N SER A 27 1.47 1.32 -18.53
CA SER A 27 2.34 2.12 -17.67
C SER A 27 2.12 3.62 -17.79
N SER A 28 1.49 4.10 -18.87
CA SER A 28 1.14 5.51 -19.04
C SER A 28 -0.03 5.93 -18.14
N VAL A 29 -0.92 4.99 -17.82
CA VAL A 29 -2.02 5.20 -16.86
C VAL A 29 -1.52 4.98 -15.44
N SER A 30 -0.89 3.83 -15.18
CA SER A 30 -0.24 3.56 -13.91
C SER A 30 0.81 2.46 -14.08
N PRO A 31 2.08 2.71 -13.70
CA PRO A 31 3.07 1.65 -13.64
C PRO A 31 2.70 0.65 -12.53
N LEU A 32 3.16 -0.60 -12.69
CA LEU A 32 2.96 -1.65 -11.68
C LEU A 32 3.58 -1.26 -10.33
N LEU A 33 4.84 -0.80 -10.37
CA LEU A 33 5.55 -0.28 -9.20
C LEU A 33 5.30 1.23 -9.06
N ARG A 34 4.17 1.58 -8.46
CA ARG A 34 3.65 2.96 -8.40
C ARG A 34 4.44 3.89 -7.45
N LYS A 35 4.27 3.73 -6.13
CA LYS A 35 4.87 4.60 -5.10
C LYS A 35 5.72 3.88 -4.04
N GLY A 36 5.36 2.67 -3.63
CA GLY A 36 6.10 1.93 -2.59
C GLY A 36 6.00 2.54 -1.18
N THR A 37 5.01 3.38 -0.91
CA THR A 37 4.87 4.11 0.36
C THR A 37 3.65 3.62 1.14
N VAL A 38 3.85 3.34 2.44
CA VAL A 38 2.77 3.00 3.36
C VAL A 38 1.94 4.25 3.66
N GLY A 39 0.61 4.12 3.71
CA GLY A 39 -0.29 5.22 4.07
C GLY A 39 -0.77 6.08 2.89
N ASP A 40 -0.36 5.79 1.65
CA ASP A 40 -0.80 6.56 0.48
C ASP A 40 -2.32 6.57 0.28
N TRP A 41 -3.03 5.60 0.83
CA TRP A 41 -4.49 5.53 0.84
C TRP A 41 -5.14 6.79 1.47
N LYS A 42 -4.46 7.46 2.41
CA LYS A 42 -4.93 8.71 3.03
C LYS A 42 -5.12 9.85 2.02
N ASN A 43 -4.43 9.81 0.88
CA ASN A 43 -4.57 10.81 -0.18
C ASN A 43 -5.84 10.60 -1.03
N TYR A 44 -6.47 9.43 -0.93
CA TYR A 44 -7.61 9.05 -1.77
C TYR A 44 -8.92 8.96 -0.98
N PHE A 45 -8.84 8.73 0.33
CA PHE A 45 -10.02 8.58 1.18
C PHE A 45 -10.50 9.93 1.69
N THR A 46 -11.81 10.18 1.59
CA THR A 46 -12.45 11.24 2.38
C THR A 46 -12.60 10.81 3.83
N VAL A 47 -12.79 11.77 4.74
CA VAL A 47 -13.03 11.48 6.16
C VAL A 47 -14.22 10.53 6.35
N GLN A 48 -15.31 10.76 5.62
CA GLN A 48 -16.51 9.93 5.67
C GLN A 48 -16.24 8.49 5.19
N GLN A 49 -15.52 8.32 4.08
CA GLN A 49 -15.15 7.00 3.57
C GLN A 49 -14.25 6.24 4.55
N ASN A 50 -13.36 6.96 5.24
CA ASN A 50 -12.52 6.37 6.26
C ASN A 50 -13.34 5.89 7.47
N GLU A 51 -14.26 6.72 7.98
CA GLU A 51 -15.15 6.34 9.09
C GLU A 51 -16.01 5.11 8.74
N ASP A 52 -16.56 5.05 7.53
CA ASP A 52 -17.32 3.90 7.04
C ASP A 52 -16.46 2.64 6.95
N PHE A 53 -15.22 2.77 6.49
CA PHE A 53 -14.25 1.67 6.44
C PHE A 53 -13.89 1.17 7.84
N ASP A 54 -13.62 2.07 8.79
CA ASP A 54 -13.25 1.70 10.17
C ASP A 54 -14.36 0.92 10.86
N ARG A 55 -15.62 1.33 10.68
CA ARG A 55 -16.78 0.57 11.19
C ARG A 55 -16.81 -0.83 10.59
N LYS A 56 -16.72 -0.94 9.26
CA LYS A 56 -16.81 -2.23 8.57
C LYS A 56 -15.64 -3.15 8.94
N TYR A 57 -14.44 -2.60 9.05
CA TYR A 57 -13.25 -3.33 9.48
C TYR A 57 -13.44 -3.91 10.88
N LYS A 58 -13.95 -3.12 11.83
CA LYS A 58 -14.18 -3.60 13.19
C LYS A 58 -15.16 -4.78 13.24
N GLU A 59 -16.28 -4.68 12.52
CA GLU A 59 -17.27 -5.77 12.43
C GLU A 59 -16.65 -7.07 11.90
N GLU A 60 -15.97 -7.00 10.75
CA GLU A 60 -15.44 -8.20 10.07
C GLU A 60 -14.25 -8.82 10.80
N MET A 61 -13.45 -8.01 11.51
CA MET A 61 -12.24 -8.48 12.19
C MET A 61 -12.52 -9.04 13.60
N GLU A 62 -13.63 -8.62 14.24
CA GLU A 62 -14.08 -9.21 15.51
C GLU A 62 -14.55 -10.67 15.34
N GLU A 63 -14.97 -11.06 14.13
CA GLU A 63 -15.39 -12.43 13.81
C GLU A 63 -14.22 -13.40 13.58
N LEU A 64 -12.98 -12.90 13.48
CA LEU A 64 -11.80 -13.73 13.20
C LEU A 64 -11.14 -14.25 14.49
N LEU A 65 -10.96 -15.57 14.58
CA LEU A 65 -10.17 -16.24 15.61
C LEU A 65 -9.00 -17.03 14.99
N PRO A 66 -7.74 -16.75 15.37
CA PRO A 66 -7.29 -15.68 16.27
C PRO A 66 -7.40 -14.29 15.62
N PRO A 67 -7.49 -13.22 16.43
CA PRO A 67 -7.54 -11.86 15.90
C PRO A 67 -6.26 -11.54 15.12
N ILE A 68 -6.41 -10.83 14.01
CA ILE A 68 -5.29 -10.43 13.17
C ILE A 68 -4.38 -9.47 13.96
N PRO A 69 -3.04 -9.70 14.01
CA PRO A 69 -2.11 -8.91 14.83
C PRO A 69 -1.77 -7.54 14.24
N PHE A 70 -2.52 -7.07 13.24
CA PHE A 70 -2.31 -5.76 12.62
C PHE A 70 -3.15 -4.71 13.34
N LYS A 71 -2.48 -3.76 13.99
CA LYS A 71 -3.13 -2.54 14.50
C LYS A 71 -2.96 -1.44 13.47
N PHE A 72 -4.03 -1.08 12.79
CA PHE A 72 -4.07 0.15 12.01
C PHE A 72 -4.11 1.33 12.99
N SER A 73 -3.01 2.06 13.12
CA SER A 73 -3.03 3.38 13.73
C SER A 73 -3.26 4.39 12.60
N LEU A 74 -4.38 5.10 12.68
CA LEU A 74 -4.70 6.19 11.77
C LEU A 74 -4.01 7.49 12.15
N ASP A 75 -3.26 7.49 13.26
CA ASP A 75 -2.64 8.68 13.82
C ASP A 75 -1.74 9.36 12.78
N ASN A 76 -1.85 10.69 12.74
CA ASN A 76 -1.20 11.59 11.79
C ASN A 76 0.33 11.70 11.96
N ASN A 77 1.02 10.61 12.34
CA ASN A 77 2.45 10.66 12.63
C ASN A 77 3.30 9.57 11.95
N CYS A 78 2.76 8.89 10.94
CA CYS A 78 3.58 8.10 10.01
C CYS A 78 4.01 8.95 8.80
N ILE A 79 4.41 10.20 9.04
CA ILE A 79 5.30 10.97 8.15
C ILE A 79 6.29 11.68 9.08
N SER A 80 7.23 10.93 9.64
CA SER A 80 8.49 11.53 10.07
C SER A 80 9.64 10.65 9.63
N ASN A 81 10.49 11.28 8.82
CA ASN A 81 11.71 10.83 8.16
C ASN A 81 11.51 10.04 6.86
#